data_AF-A0ABD0KLW4-F1
#
_entry.id   AF-A0ABD0KLW4-F1
#
_cell.length_a   1.000
_cell.length_b   1.000
_cell.length_c   1.000
_cell.angle_alpha   90.00
_cell.angle_beta   90.00
_cell.angle_gamma   90.00
#
_symmetry.space_group_name_H-M   'P 1'
#
loop_
_entity.id
_entity.type
_entity.pdbx_description
1 polymer ?
#
loop_
_entity_poly.entity_id
_entity_poly.type
_entity_poly.pdbx_seq_one_letter_code
_entity_poly.pdbx_strand_id
1 'polypeptide(L)'
;MAITTNSRVARWRLLMLLTAVLVVAVWSTLWTRTDGLVRALSPAASVFTGTPESVSTVVTPTSTSKGRGGKLHPASTHAAGLSVPFPSRSSTSSTSDTTTKPLNKQTTFSALPDNILRPSSPLIGSFLPCNWRVEDIPRPKRRRVVLQCNETSASIHYEEVPSDSAKVTSLASNDTCLKRVTKELCNDVNTPQLRVPRLVHYIWFHSRTMEFHTFVAVLSAVRFTRPCLVLVHGDVIPQGPYWAALLQLVPNLVHVQRKPRSEILGRRIALVEHSADVARLEVLLEHGGMYLDIDQYVLRPLDDLRNNSVVIATEDDGYNCGNAMILSEPRAEFLKLWLAKYSTFKASVWGYHSTVVPYLLSLTYPDLVNVVHSFYTPNWHDIEPLFN
;
A
#
# COMPACT_ATOMS: atom_id res chain seq x y z
N MET A 1 50.25 -13.29 -37.33
CA MET A 1 48.99 -12.86 -36.68
C MET A 1 49.16 -13.04 -35.19
N ALA A 2 49.43 -11.96 -34.46
CA ALA A 2 49.58 -11.98 -33.00
C ALA A 2 48.33 -11.33 -32.39
N ILE A 3 47.61 -12.09 -31.57
CA ILE A 3 46.43 -11.63 -30.82
C ILE A 3 46.94 -11.10 -29.48
N THR A 4 46.89 -9.79 -29.29
CA THR A 4 47.16 -9.13 -28.00
C THR A 4 45.86 -9.03 -27.21
N THR A 5 45.70 -9.89 -26.20
CA THR A 5 44.61 -9.81 -25.22
C THR A 5 44.85 -8.67 -24.24
N ASN A 6 43.88 -7.75 -24.13
CA ASN A 6 43.95 -6.52 -23.35
C ASN A 6 43.88 -6.79 -21.83
N SER A 7 45.06 -6.88 -21.20
CA SER A 7 45.28 -7.24 -19.78
C SER A 7 44.71 -6.25 -18.75
N ARG A 8 44.25 -5.07 -19.16
CA ARG A 8 43.67 -4.06 -18.25
C ARG A 8 42.23 -4.40 -17.84
N VAL A 9 41.41 -4.92 -18.75
CA VAL A 9 39.99 -5.21 -18.48
C VAL A 9 39.84 -6.39 -17.51
N ALA A 10 40.72 -7.38 -17.60
CA ALA A 10 40.75 -8.53 -16.67
C ALA A 10 41.12 -8.10 -15.24
N ARG A 11 42.04 -7.14 -15.08
CA ARG A 11 42.42 -6.60 -13.76
C ARG A 11 41.29 -5.82 -13.08
N TRP A 12 40.50 -5.07 -13.85
CA TRP A 12 39.33 -4.35 -13.31
C TRP A 12 38.21 -5.29 -12.88
N ARG A 13 37.96 -6.36 -13.63
CA ARG A 13 36.96 -7.39 -13.24
C ARG A 13 37.37 -8.13 -11.96
N LEU A 14 38.65 -8.46 -11.81
CA LEU A 14 39.16 -9.11 -10.61
C LEU A 14 39.10 -8.18 -9.38
N LEU A 15 39.40 -6.89 -9.56
CA LEU A 15 39.31 -5.90 -8.48
C LEU A 15 37.87 -5.67 -8.01
N MET A 16 36.90 -5.63 -8.94
CA MET A 16 35.47 -5.53 -8.63
C MET A 16 34.93 -6.77 -7.89
N LEU A 17 35.41 -7.96 -8.25
CA LEU A 17 35.03 -9.20 -7.56
C LEU A 17 35.60 -9.25 -6.14
N LEU A 18 36.85 -8.83 -5.96
CA LEU A 18 37.49 -8.80 -4.63
C LEU A 18 36.84 -7.77 -3.70
N THR A 19 36.42 -6.60 -4.21
CA THR A 19 35.70 -5.61 -3.40
C THR A 19 34.30 -6.10 -3.01
N ALA A 20 33.58 -6.77 -3.91
CA ALA A 20 32.28 -7.36 -3.59
C ALA A 20 32.38 -8.44 -2.50
N VAL A 21 33.38 -9.32 -2.56
CA VAL A 21 33.60 -10.36 -1.54
C VAL A 21 33.97 -9.76 -0.18
N LEU A 22 34.79 -8.70 -0.16
CA LEU A 22 35.13 -7.99 1.07
C LEU A 22 33.92 -7.29 1.72
N VAL A 23 33.04 -6.70 0.92
CA VAL A 23 31.81 -6.06 1.43
C VAL A 23 30.88 -7.08 2.07
N VAL A 24 30.69 -8.25 1.43
CA VAL A 24 29.85 -9.33 1.98
C VAL A 24 30.45 -9.92 3.27
N ALA A 25 31.77 -10.12 3.31
CA ALA A 25 32.45 -10.66 4.51
C ALA A 25 32.37 -9.70 5.71
N VAL A 26 32.52 -8.39 5.47
CA VAL A 26 32.40 -7.35 6.51
C VAL A 26 30.96 -7.25 7.02
N TRP A 27 29.96 -7.33 6.14
CA TRP A 27 28.55 -7.33 6.54
C TRP A 27 28.14 -8.58 7.34
N SER A 28 28.62 -9.77 6.97
CA SER A 28 28.38 -11.01 7.71
C SER A 28 28.99 -10.99 9.12
N THR A 29 30.17 -10.41 9.27
CA THR A 29 30.82 -10.26 10.60
C THR A 29 30.19 -9.17 11.47
N LEU A 30 29.61 -8.12 10.88
CA LEU A 30 28.83 -7.12 11.60
C LEU A 30 27.47 -7.67 12.07
N TRP A 31 26.79 -8.45 11.23
CA TRP A 31 25.50 -9.07 11.55
C TRP A 31 25.60 -10.11 12.69
N THR A 32 26.61 -10.98 12.64
CA THR A 32 26.84 -11.98 13.69
C THR A 32 27.20 -11.35 15.04
N ARG A 33 27.84 -10.18 15.05
CA ARG A 33 28.12 -9.42 16.29
C ARG A 33 26.87 -8.75 16.88
N THR A 34 25.93 -8.30 16.04
CA THR A 34 24.68 -7.71 16.53
C THR A 34 23.73 -8.76 17.09
N ASP A 35 23.66 -9.95 16.48
CA ASP A 35 22.86 -11.08 17.00
C ASP A 35 23.37 -11.62 18.34
N GLY A 36 24.70 -11.61 18.54
CA GLY A 36 25.32 -12.00 19.81
C GLY A 36 24.99 -11.05 20.98
N LEU A 37 24.83 -9.76 20.69
CA LEU A 37 24.47 -8.74 21.70
C LEU A 37 22.98 -8.77 22.06
N VAL A 38 22.11 -9.09 21.10
CA VAL A 38 20.66 -9.20 21.34
C VAL A 38 20.32 -10.47 22.15
N ARG A 39 21.05 -11.58 21.97
CA ARG A 39 20.87 -12.79 22.80
C ARG A 39 21.38 -12.67 24.24
N ALA A 40 22.28 -11.74 24.52
CA ALA A 40 22.83 -11.54 25.87
C ALA A 40 21.93 -10.69 26.80
N LEU A 41 20.85 -10.09 26.29
CA LEU A 41 20.02 -9.10 27.01
C LEU A 41 18.55 -9.52 27.22
N SER A 42 18.21 -10.81 27.08
CA SER A 42 16.85 -11.31 27.34
C SER A 42 16.81 -12.20 28.59
N PRO A 43 15.97 -11.93 29.61
CA PRO A 43 15.78 -12.85 30.73
C PRO A 43 15.00 -14.08 30.27
N ALA A 44 15.57 -15.27 30.50
CA ALA A 44 14.93 -16.54 30.19
C ALA A 44 13.67 -16.75 31.03
N ALA A 45 12.51 -16.83 30.39
CA ALA A 45 11.30 -17.41 30.95
C ALA A 45 11.31 -18.92 30.68
N SER A 46 11.71 -19.71 31.68
CA SER A 46 11.60 -21.17 31.64
C SER A 46 10.18 -21.60 32.04
N VAL A 47 9.48 -22.20 31.08
CA VAL A 47 8.24 -22.95 31.26
C VAL A 47 8.59 -24.27 31.96
N PHE A 48 8.00 -24.52 33.12
CA PHE A 48 8.12 -25.76 33.88
C PHE A 48 7.06 -26.76 33.42
N THR A 49 7.49 -27.93 32.92
CA THR A 49 6.67 -29.15 32.78
C THR A 49 7.18 -30.19 33.77
N GLY A 50 6.31 -30.70 34.64
CA GLY A 50 6.67 -31.75 35.60
C GLY A 50 5.55 -32.04 36.61
N THR A 51 4.90 -33.18 36.43
CA THR A 51 3.87 -33.82 37.28
C THR A 51 4.44 -34.39 38.60
N PRO A 52 3.58 -34.84 39.55
CA PRO A 52 3.81 -34.68 40.98
C PRO A 52 4.45 -35.90 41.65
N GLU A 53 5.25 -35.65 42.69
CA GLU A 53 5.51 -36.64 43.73
C GLU A 53 5.33 -36.03 45.12
N SER A 54 4.80 -36.90 45.97
CA SER A 54 4.29 -36.72 47.31
C SER A 54 5.36 -36.68 48.39
N VAL A 55 4.97 -36.12 49.54
CA VAL A 55 5.25 -36.55 50.94
C VAL A 55 5.90 -35.50 51.85
N SER A 56 5.17 -35.29 52.96
CA SER A 56 5.54 -34.90 54.34
C SER A 56 6.04 -33.49 54.69
N THR A 57 5.11 -32.74 55.29
CA THR A 57 5.22 -32.06 56.60
C THR A 57 6.55 -32.15 57.36
N VAL A 58 7.14 -31.01 57.71
CA VAL A 58 7.57 -30.67 59.09
C VAL A 58 7.36 -29.17 59.33
N VAL A 59 6.73 -28.88 60.47
CA VAL A 59 6.41 -27.58 61.04
C VAL A 59 7.43 -27.25 62.13
N THR A 60 7.54 -25.96 62.46
CA THR A 60 8.04 -25.30 63.70
C THR A 60 9.40 -24.58 63.71
N PRO A 61 9.49 -23.49 64.50
CA PRO A 61 10.16 -22.24 64.14
C PRO A 61 11.16 -21.80 65.22
N THR A 62 11.49 -20.49 65.24
CA THR A 62 12.07 -19.61 66.30
C THR A 62 13.26 -18.82 65.75
N SER A 63 13.10 -17.52 65.46
CA SER A 63 13.16 -16.36 66.35
C SER A 63 14.57 -16.07 66.90
N THR A 64 15.14 -14.91 66.55
CA THR A 64 15.50 -13.90 67.56
C THR A 64 15.87 -12.56 66.92
N SER A 65 15.32 -11.54 67.56
CA SER A 65 15.38 -10.11 67.29
C SER A 65 16.62 -9.42 67.86
N LYS A 66 16.97 -8.27 67.28
CA LYS A 66 17.44 -7.01 67.94
C LYS A 66 17.66 -5.98 66.82
N GLY A 67 17.15 -4.75 66.79
CA GLY A 67 16.37 -3.94 67.72
C GLY A 67 16.85 -2.47 67.60
N ARG A 68 15.88 -1.52 67.70
CA ARG A 68 15.95 -0.03 67.77
C ARG A 68 15.91 0.73 66.45
N GLY A 69 15.07 1.75 66.24
CA GLY A 69 14.04 2.44 67.05
C GLY A 69 13.65 3.71 66.28
N GLY A 70 12.37 4.01 66.00
CA GLY A 70 11.43 4.80 66.81
C GLY A 70 10.46 5.51 65.85
N LYS A 71 9.13 5.30 65.99
CA LYS A 71 8.10 6.26 66.48
C LYS A 71 7.89 7.47 65.54
N LEU A 72 6.70 7.86 65.06
CA LEU A 72 5.31 7.78 65.54
C LEU A 72 4.30 7.91 64.36
N HIS A 73 3.14 7.26 64.49
CA HIS A 73 1.83 7.54 63.85
C HIS A 73 0.90 8.17 64.93
N PRO A 74 -0.26 8.81 64.64
CA PRO A 74 -1.47 8.19 64.04
C PRO A 74 -2.32 9.19 63.19
N ALA A 75 -3.51 8.96 62.62
CA ALA A 75 -4.54 7.92 62.64
C ALA A 75 -5.49 8.13 61.41
N SER A 76 -6.16 7.03 60.98
CA SER A 76 -7.58 6.89 60.53
C SER A 76 -8.17 7.85 59.47
N THR A 77 -9.03 7.50 58.50
CA THR A 77 -9.95 6.38 58.16
C THR A 77 -10.62 6.87 56.85
N HIS A 78 -10.88 6.10 55.79
CA HIS A 78 -11.96 5.13 55.65
C HIS A 78 -11.83 4.42 54.29
N ALA A 79 -12.05 3.11 54.29
CA ALA A 79 -12.28 2.30 53.11
C ALA A 79 -13.78 2.29 52.76
N ALA A 80 -14.10 2.20 51.47
CA ALA A 80 -15.32 1.57 50.99
C ALA A 80 -15.03 0.97 49.61
N GLY A 81 -14.82 -0.35 49.59
CA GLY A 81 -14.92 -1.14 48.37
C GLY A 81 -16.38 -1.46 48.08
N LEU A 82 -16.72 -1.58 46.80
CA LEU A 82 -17.90 -2.29 46.34
C LEU A 82 -17.54 -3.00 45.04
N SER A 83 -17.94 -4.26 44.99
CA SER A 83 -17.55 -5.29 44.06
C SER A 83 -18.79 -5.88 43.39
N VAL A 84 -18.58 -6.40 42.15
CA VAL A 84 -19.38 -7.39 41.39
C VAL A 84 -20.77 -6.90 40.88
N PRO A 85 -21.42 -7.47 39.82
CA PRO A 85 -21.04 -8.63 38.98
C PRO A 85 -21.15 -8.49 37.44
N PHE A 86 -20.44 -9.41 36.77
CA PHE A 86 -20.72 -9.97 35.43
C PHE A 86 -22.10 -10.65 35.35
N PRO A 87 -22.70 -10.73 34.15
CA PRO A 87 -23.58 -11.84 33.79
C PRO A 87 -22.98 -12.74 32.70
N SER A 88 -22.87 -14.02 33.03
CA SER A 88 -23.09 -15.16 32.12
C SER A 88 -24.61 -15.46 32.12
N ARG A 89 -25.29 -16.17 31.21
CA ARG A 89 -24.96 -17.23 30.25
C ARG A 89 -26.21 -17.45 29.36
N SER A 90 -26.04 -18.26 28.32
CA SER A 90 -26.97 -19.22 27.73
C SER A 90 -27.95 -18.80 26.61
N SER A 91 -27.78 -19.57 25.54
CA SER A 91 -28.62 -19.91 24.41
C SER A 91 -30.00 -20.48 24.77
N THR A 92 -31.01 -20.09 23.99
CA THR A 92 -32.15 -20.95 23.63
C THR A 92 -32.63 -20.63 22.22
N SER A 93 -32.75 -21.68 21.42
CA SER A 93 -33.42 -21.76 20.14
C SER A 93 -34.94 -21.62 20.28
N SER A 94 -35.59 -20.91 19.37
CA SER A 94 -37.00 -21.17 19.04
C SER A 94 -37.29 -20.79 17.59
N THR A 95 -37.67 -21.80 16.82
CA THR A 95 -38.33 -21.74 15.52
C THR A 95 -39.68 -21.02 15.62
N SER A 96 -40.01 -20.19 14.64
CA SER A 96 -41.39 -20.08 14.14
C SER A 96 -41.40 -19.53 12.72
N ASP A 97 -42.01 -20.34 11.86
CA ASP A 97 -42.39 -20.10 10.48
C ASP A 97 -43.69 -19.28 10.48
N THR A 98 -43.79 -18.19 9.71
CA THR A 98 -45.07 -17.81 9.09
C THR A 98 -44.87 -16.90 7.88
N THR A 99 -45.50 -17.34 6.79
CA THR A 99 -45.49 -16.82 5.43
C THR A 99 -46.57 -15.74 5.20
N THR A 100 -46.44 -15.05 4.06
CA THR A 100 -47.39 -14.14 3.34
C THR A 100 -47.29 -12.64 3.69
N LYS A 101 -47.24 -11.66 2.78
CA LYS A 101 -47.33 -11.56 1.29
C LYS A 101 -46.74 -10.18 0.86
N PRO A 102 -46.50 -9.92 -0.44
CA PRO A 102 -45.51 -8.94 -0.91
C PRO A 102 -46.06 -7.52 -1.02
N LEU A 103 -45.25 -6.53 -0.63
CA LEU A 103 -45.54 -5.11 -0.89
C LEU A 103 -44.82 -4.67 -2.16
N ASN A 104 -45.61 -4.58 -3.23
CA ASN A 104 -45.25 -3.99 -4.50
C ASN A 104 -44.97 -2.49 -4.31
N LYS A 105 -43.71 -2.07 -4.41
CA LYS A 105 -43.34 -0.71 -4.75
C LYS A 105 -42.36 -0.75 -5.91
N GLN A 106 -42.92 -0.60 -7.11
CA GLN A 106 -42.18 -0.19 -8.29
C GLN A 106 -41.61 1.20 -8.02
N THR A 107 -40.37 1.25 -7.53
CA THR A 107 -39.57 2.46 -7.56
C THR A 107 -38.78 2.40 -8.86
N THR A 108 -39.21 3.17 -9.85
CA THR A 108 -38.50 3.37 -11.11
C THR A 108 -37.12 3.96 -10.82
N PHE A 109 -36.10 3.11 -10.90
CA PHE A 109 -34.70 3.52 -10.90
C PHE A 109 -34.41 4.21 -12.23
N SER A 110 -34.24 5.53 -12.22
CA SER A 110 -33.55 6.22 -13.31
C SER A 110 -32.06 5.95 -13.17
N ALA A 111 -31.63 4.79 -13.67
CA ALA A 111 -30.22 4.51 -13.87
C ALA A 111 -29.62 5.60 -14.77
N LEU A 112 -28.48 6.14 -14.35
CA LEU A 112 -27.60 6.86 -15.27
C LEU A 112 -27.32 5.98 -16.49
N PRO A 113 -27.29 6.53 -17.71
CA PRO A 113 -27.18 5.72 -18.90
C PRO A 113 -25.93 4.84 -18.85
N ASP A 114 -26.14 3.53 -18.90
CA ASP A 114 -25.15 2.43 -18.89
C ASP A 114 -24.05 2.54 -19.98
N ASN A 115 -24.14 3.54 -20.86
CA ASN A 115 -23.26 3.75 -22.00
C ASN A 115 -22.03 4.61 -21.72
N ILE A 116 -21.86 5.18 -20.51
CA ILE A 116 -20.71 6.05 -20.19
C ILE A 116 -19.54 5.26 -19.54
N LEU A 117 -19.77 4.06 -19.02
CA LEU A 117 -18.77 3.29 -18.25
C LEU A 117 -18.33 1.96 -18.87
N ARG A 118 -18.85 1.59 -20.05
CA ARG A 118 -18.33 0.44 -20.79
C ARG A 118 -17.25 0.90 -21.76
N PRO A 119 -15.95 0.64 -21.52
CA PRO A 119 -15.05 0.54 -22.65
C PRO A 119 -15.61 -0.58 -23.53
N SER A 120 -16.17 -0.19 -24.68
CA SER A 120 -16.74 -1.03 -25.74
C SER A 120 -15.70 -1.93 -26.43
N SER A 121 -14.73 -2.40 -25.66
CA SER A 121 -13.56 -3.11 -26.10
C SER A 121 -13.72 -4.57 -25.71
N PRO A 122 -13.97 -5.49 -26.66
CA PRO A 122 -14.14 -6.90 -26.34
C PRO A 122 -12.93 -7.49 -25.57
N LEU A 123 -11.72 -6.92 -25.73
CA LEU A 123 -10.49 -7.38 -25.07
C LEU A 123 -10.33 -7.02 -23.59
N ILE A 124 -11.12 -6.09 -23.03
CA ILE A 124 -11.08 -5.86 -21.56
C ILE A 124 -12.08 -6.78 -20.86
N GLY A 125 -13.07 -7.30 -21.60
CA GLY A 125 -14.03 -8.30 -21.14
C GLY A 125 -13.56 -9.75 -21.32
N SER A 126 -12.82 -10.06 -22.39
CA SER A 126 -12.18 -11.37 -22.62
C SER A 126 -10.69 -11.29 -22.28
N PHE A 127 -10.23 -12.09 -21.31
CA PHE A 127 -8.82 -12.20 -20.92
C PHE A 127 -7.88 -12.28 -22.14
N LEU A 128 -6.67 -11.73 -22.01
CA LEU A 128 -5.57 -12.07 -22.91
C LEU A 128 -5.37 -13.59 -22.80
N PRO A 129 -5.44 -14.35 -23.91
CA PRO A 129 -5.30 -15.80 -23.84
C PRO A 129 -3.91 -16.19 -23.29
N CYS A 130 -3.75 -17.37 -22.68
CA CYS A 130 -2.48 -17.78 -22.06
C CYS A 130 -1.29 -17.81 -23.03
N ASN A 131 -1.54 -17.92 -24.34
CA ASN A 131 -0.53 -17.86 -25.39
C ASN A 131 -0.35 -16.46 -26.00
N TRP A 132 -0.98 -15.44 -25.42
CA TRP A 132 -0.92 -14.06 -25.91
C TRP A 132 0.51 -13.52 -25.87
N ARG A 133 0.85 -12.75 -26.90
CA ARG A 133 2.11 -12.02 -27.04
C ARG A 133 1.84 -10.54 -27.22
N VAL A 134 2.83 -9.73 -26.91
CA VAL A 134 2.72 -8.26 -26.98
C VAL A 134 2.42 -7.76 -28.41
N GLU A 135 2.78 -8.56 -29.42
CA GLU A 135 2.49 -8.31 -30.83
C GLU A 135 1.04 -8.62 -31.23
N ASP A 136 0.29 -9.39 -30.42
CA ASP A 136 -1.05 -9.89 -30.77
C ASP A 136 -2.16 -8.85 -30.57
N ILE A 137 -1.85 -7.58 -30.26
CA ILE A 137 -2.89 -6.54 -30.12
C ILE A 137 -3.34 -6.07 -31.51
N PRO A 138 -4.56 -6.44 -31.94
CA PRO A 138 -4.89 -6.51 -33.36
C PRO A 138 -5.56 -5.23 -33.85
N ARG A 139 -5.12 -4.04 -33.40
CA ARG A 139 -5.85 -2.81 -33.68
C ARG A 139 -5.13 -1.89 -34.66
N PRO A 140 -5.81 -1.43 -35.73
CA PRO A 140 -5.27 -0.38 -36.59
C PRO A 140 -5.33 1.00 -35.93
N LYS A 141 -6.23 1.18 -34.94
CA LYS A 141 -6.41 2.43 -34.18
C LYS A 141 -6.62 2.15 -32.71
N ARG A 142 -6.22 3.09 -31.86
CA ARG A 142 -6.48 3.07 -30.41
C ARG A 142 -7.13 4.37 -29.96
N ARG A 143 -7.79 4.35 -28.81
CA ARG A 143 -8.36 5.55 -28.18
C ARG A 143 -7.44 6.06 -27.09
N ARG A 144 -7.35 7.38 -26.95
CA ARG A 144 -6.74 8.03 -25.78
C ARG A 144 -7.74 8.98 -25.15
N VAL A 145 -7.74 9.06 -23.84
CA VAL A 145 -8.55 10.02 -23.09
C VAL A 145 -8.03 11.44 -23.30
N VAL A 146 -8.91 12.40 -23.47
CA VAL A 146 -8.59 13.83 -23.54
C VAL A 146 -9.47 14.53 -22.52
N LEU A 147 -8.85 15.32 -21.64
CA LEU A 147 -9.57 16.11 -20.65
C LEU A 147 -9.89 17.47 -21.27
N GLN A 148 -11.14 17.89 -21.16
CA GLN A 148 -11.57 19.20 -21.62
C GLN A 148 -12.26 19.92 -20.47
N CYS A 149 -11.82 21.15 -20.21
CA CYS A 149 -12.43 22.01 -19.22
C CYS A 149 -12.67 23.38 -19.83
N ASN A 150 -13.83 23.96 -19.54
CA ASN A 150 -14.13 25.37 -19.77
C ASN A 150 -14.29 26.06 -18.40
N GLU A 151 -14.82 27.28 -18.35
CA GLU A 151 -14.95 28.00 -17.07
C GLU A 151 -15.84 27.28 -16.05
N THR A 152 -16.91 26.62 -16.52
CA THR A 152 -18.01 26.11 -15.69
C THR A 152 -18.15 24.58 -15.66
N SER A 153 -17.43 23.86 -16.50
CA SER A 153 -17.58 22.40 -16.65
C SER A 153 -16.25 21.70 -16.96
N ALA A 154 -16.23 20.41 -16.66
CA ALA A 154 -15.18 19.48 -17.01
C ALA A 154 -15.80 18.26 -17.71
N SER A 155 -15.10 17.70 -18.68
CA SER A 155 -15.53 16.51 -19.41
C SER A 155 -14.34 15.61 -19.78
N ILE A 156 -14.65 14.32 -19.92
CA ILE A 156 -13.72 13.29 -20.38
C ILE A 156 -14.18 12.85 -21.77
N HIS A 157 -13.35 13.05 -22.78
CA HIS A 157 -13.59 12.58 -24.15
C HIS A 157 -12.51 11.59 -24.57
N TYR A 158 -12.74 10.89 -25.68
CA TYR A 158 -11.77 9.96 -26.25
C TYR A 158 -11.50 10.32 -27.70
N GLU A 159 -10.22 10.42 -28.04
CA GLU A 159 -9.74 10.68 -29.40
C GLU A 159 -9.20 9.37 -30.00
N GLU A 160 -9.54 9.08 -31.26
CA GLU A 160 -8.90 8.00 -32.02
C GLU A 160 -7.53 8.44 -32.54
N VAL A 161 -6.51 7.61 -32.31
CA VAL A 161 -5.16 7.79 -32.83
C VAL A 161 -4.67 6.51 -33.51
N PRO A 162 -3.68 6.57 -34.42
CA PRO A 162 -3.02 5.38 -34.96
C PRO A 162 -2.52 4.48 -33.84
N SER A 163 -2.58 3.16 -34.03
CA SER A 163 -2.22 2.19 -32.98
C SER A 163 -0.74 2.23 -32.59
N ASP A 164 0.14 2.54 -33.54
CA ASP A 164 1.58 2.72 -33.37
C ASP A 164 1.97 4.10 -32.81
N SER A 165 1.00 5.01 -32.66
CA SER A 165 1.29 6.35 -32.16
C SER A 165 1.75 6.31 -30.71
N ALA A 166 2.86 6.99 -30.41
CA ALA A 166 3.32 7.19 -29.02
C ALA A 166 2.49 8.24 -28.23
N LYS A 167 1.46 8.83 -28.84
CA LYS A 167 0.66 9.92 -28.23
C LYS A 167 -0.12 9.46 -27.00
N VAL A 168 0.31 9.85 -25.81
CA VAL A 168 -0.46 9.75 -24.57
C VAL A 168 -0.94 11.14 -24.16
N THR A 169 -2.06 11.24 -23.46
CA THR A 169 -2.46 12.52 -22.85
C THR A 169 -1.52 12.81 -21.69
N SER A 170 -0.85 13.95 -21.77
CA SER A 170 0.21 14.35 -20.85
C SER A 170 -0.14 15.73 -20.29
N LEU A 171 -0.31 15.81 -18.97
CA LEU A 171 -0.71 17.03 -18.27
C LEU A 171 0.31 17.36 -17.19
N ALA A 172 0.42 18.64 -16.79
CA ALA A 172 1.23 19.01 -15.64
C ALA A 172 0.59 18.49 -14.34
N SER A 173 1.39 18.17 -13.32
CA SER A 173 0.86 17.77 -12.00
C SER A 173 -0.01 18.83 -11.34
N ASN A 174 0.21 20.11 -11.64
CA ASN A 174 -0.62 21.21 -11.15
C ASN A 174 -1.77 21.62 -12.09
N ASP A 175 -2.03 20.84 -13.15
CA ASP A 175 -3.06 21.13 -14.14
C ASP A 175 -4.45 21.27 -13.50
N THR A 176 -5.10 22.42 -13.73
CA THR A 176 -6.38 22.75 -13.12
C THR A 176 -7.53 21.93 -13.69
N CYS A 177 -7.43 21.51 -14.96
CA CYS A 177 -8.44 20.67 -15.58
C CYS A 177 -8.39 19.25 -15.02
N LEU A 178 -7.19 18.67 -14.86
CA LEU A 178 -7.02 17.38 -14.18
C LEU A 178 -7.62 17.40 -12.76
N LYS A 179 -7.35 18.46 -11.99
CA LYS A 179 -7.92 18.65 -10.65
C LYS A 179 -9.43 18.70 -10.66
N ARG A 180 -10.02 19.43 -11.61
CA ARG A 180 -11.47 19.54 -11.75
C ARG A 180 -12.10 18.20 -12.14
N VAL A 181 -11.57 17.54 -13.16
CA VAL A 181 -12.04 16.22 -13.62
C VAL A 181 -11.99 15.19 -12.51
N THR A 182 -10.85 15.06 -11.83
CA THR A 182 -10.67 14.07 -10.75
C THR A 182 -11.66 14.31 -9.60
N LYS A 183 -11.94 15.58 -9.27
CA LYS A 183 -12.89 15.96 -8.22
C LYS A 183 -14.36 15.75 -8.63
N GLU A 184 -14.74 16.14 -9.84
CA GLU A 184 -16.15 16.22 -10.25
C GLU A 184 -16.66 14.93 -10.91
N LEU A 185 -15.78 14.18 -11.60
CA LEU A 185 -16.21 13.08 -12.47
C LEU A 185 -15.76 11.69 -12.00
N CYS A 186 -14.74 11.61 -11.14
CA CYS A 186 -14.17 10.32 -10.72
C CYS A 186 -14.61 9.87 -9.32
N ASN A 187 -15.49 10.62 -8.67
CA ASN A 187 -16.14 10.27 -7.42
C ASN A 187 -17.50 9.59 -7.66
N ASP A 188 -17.91 8.74 -6.72
CA ASP A 188 -19.22 8.09 -6.77
C ASP A 188 -20.32 8.99 -6.21
N VAL A 189 -20.80 9.92 -7.05
CA VAL A 189 -21.81 10.92 -6.66
C VAL A 189 -23.11 10.28 -6.15
N ASN A 190 -23.46 9.09 -6.65
CA ASN A 190 -24.67 8.35 -6.24
C ASN A 190 -24.46 7.40 -5.06
N THR A 191 -23.23 7.27 -4.58
CA THR A 191 -22.86 6.33 -3.51
C THR A 191 -21.98 7.07 -2.50
N PRO A 192 -22.53 8.05 -1.77
CA PRO A 192 -21.76 8.98 -0.94
C PRO A 192 -20.99 8.30 0.21
N GLN A 193 -21.35 7.06 0.55
CA GLN A 193 -20.59 6.23 1.49
C GLN A 193 -19.21 5.82 0.95
N LEU A 194 -18.98 5.85 -0.36
CA LEU A 194 -17.68 5.58 -0.97
C LEU A 194 -16.85 6.86 -0.99
N ARG A 195 -15.86 6.92 -0.10
CA ARG A 195 -15.01 8.08 0.14
C ARG A 195 -13.80 8.11 -0.79
N VAL A 196 -13.31 6.94 -1.20
CA VAL A 196 -12.13 6.81 -2.06
C VAL A 196 -12.55 6.90 -3.55
N PRO A 197 -12.07 7.90 -4.32
CA PRO A 197 -12.33 8.01 -5.76
C PRO A 197 -11.87 6.78 -6.55
N ARG A 198 -12.47 6.53 -7.72
CA ARG A 198 -11.98 5.51 -8.67
C ARG A 198 -10.79 6.03 -9.47
N LEU A 199 -9.74 6.44 -8.79
CA LEU A 199 -8.48 6.85 -9.43
C LEU A 199 -7.42 5.82 -9.07
N VAL A 200 -6.61 5.45 -10.05
CA VAL A 200 -5.44 4.60 -9.84
C VAL A 200 -4.20 5.42 -10.13
N HIS A 201 -3.22 5.37 -9.23
CA HIS A 201 -1.99 6.14 -9.31
C HIS A 201 -0.78 5.22 -9.31
N TYR A 202 0.13 5.45 -10.27
CA TYR A 202 1.46 4.87 -10.31
C TYR A 202 2.51 5.97 -10.32
N ILE A 203 3.69 5.70 -9.75
CA ILE A 203 4.85 6.61 -9.82
C ILE A 203 5.92 6.01 -10.72
N TRP A 204 6.37 6.81 -11.69
CA TRP A 204 7.33 6.42 -12.72
C TRP A 204 8.43 7.47 -12.88
N PHE A 205 9.40 7.47 -11.97
CA PHE A 205 10.55 8.39 -12.05
C PHE A 205 11.74 7.77 -12.78
N HIS A 206 12.43 8.59 -13.57
CA HIS A 206 13.55 8.25 -14.45
C HIS A 206 13.19 7.35 -15.63
N SER A 207 13.99 7.47 -16.70
CA SER A 207 13.80 6.70 -17.93
C SER A 207 14.14 5.24 -17.72
N ARG A 208 13.14 4.38 -17.95
CA ARG A 208 13.30 2.92 -18.00
C ARG A 208 12.25 2.32 -18.94
N THR A 209 12.54 1.13 -19.44
CA THR A 209 11.60 0.34 -20.24
C THR A 209 10.56 -0.29 -19.31
N MET A 210 9.28 -0.26 -19.70
CA MET A 210 8.23 -0.97 -18.97
C MET A 210 8.43 -2.48 -19.11
N GLU A 211 8.56 -3.15 -17.97
CA GLU A 211 8.70 -4.60 -17.90
C GLU A 211 7.33 -5.30 -17.83
N PHE A 212 7.33 -6.60 -18.09
CA PHE A 212 6.11 -7.42 -18.14
C PHE A 212 5.33 -7.39 -16.81
N HIS A 213 6.02 -7.47 -15.68
CA HIS A 213 5.38 -7.47 -14.36
C HIS A 213 4.59 -6.18 -14.14
N THR A 214 5.13 -5.02 -14.53
CA THR A 214 4.41 -3.74 -14.44
C THR A 214 3.20 -3.68 -15.35
N PHE A 215 3.33 -4.20 -16.57
CA PHE A 215 2.21 -4.27 -17.50
C PHE A 215 1.04 -5.07 -16.92
N VAL A 216 1.33 -6.25 -16.36
CA VAL A 216 0.31 -7.09 -15.72
C VAL A 216 -0.25 -6.41 -14.46
N ALA A 217 0.59 -5.75 -13.65
CA ALA A 217 0.17 -4.98 -12.48
C ALA A 217 -0.89 -3.93 -12.86
N VAL A 218 -0.63 -3.11 -13.89
CA VAL A 218 -1.60 -2.11 -14.38
C VAL A 218 -2.87 -2.76 -14.91
N LEU A 219 -2.77 -3.82 -15.72
CA LEU A 219 -3.94 -4.52 -16.24
C LEU A 219 -4.81 -5.11 -15.12
N SER A 220 -4.19 -5.67 -14.08
CA SER A 220 -4.90 -6.21 -12.91
C SER A 220 -5.68 -5.10 -12.18
N ALA A 221 -5.05 -3.94 -11.95
CA ALA A 221 -5.72 -2.80 -11.33
C ALA A 221 -6.89 -2.31 -12.19
N VAL A 222 -6.69 -2.15 -13.51
CA VAL A 222 -7.77 -1.75 -14.44
C VAL A 222 -8.94 -2.74 -14.39
N ARG A 223 -8.63 -4.04 -14.37
CA ARG A 223 -9.63 -5.12 -14.40
C ARG A 223 -10.53 -5.14 -13.17
N PHE A 224 -9.96 -4.94 -11.99
CA PHE A 224 -10.66 -5.12 -10.73
C PHE A 224 -11.17 -3.82 -10.11
N THR A 225 -10.52 -2.70 -10.38
CA THR A 225 -10.93 -1.39 -9.83
C THR A 225 -11.77 -0.56 -10.80
N ARG A 226 -11.77 -0.90 -12.10
CA ARG A 226 -12.46 -0.16 -13.18
C ARG A 226 -12.28 1.36 -13.05
N PRO A 227 -11.04 1.86 -13.05
CA PRO A 227 -10.76 3.23 -12.67
C PRO A 227 -11.39 4.22 -13.66
N CYS A 228 -11.79 5.38 -13.16
CA CYS A 228 -12.14 6.55 -13.97
C CYS A 228 -10.94 6.97 -14.83
N LEU A 229 -9.78 7.16 -14.19
CA LEU A 229 -8.50 7.46 -14.85
C LEU A 229 -7.38 6.62 -14.20
N VAL A 230 -6.43 6.20 -15.03
CA VAL A 230 -5.14 5.67 -14.59
C VAL A 230 -4.10 6.78 -14.74
N LEU A 231 -3.56 7.28 -13.64
CA LEU A 231 -2.62 8.38 -13.61
C LEU A 231 -1.20 7.84 -13.37
N VAL A 232 -0.34 7.98 -14.36
CA VAL A 232 1.09 7.64 -14.25
C VAL A 232 1.87 8.93 -14.00
N HIS A 233 2.29 9.14 -12.76
CA HIS A 233 3.02 10.33 -12.33
C HIS A 233 4.52 10.14 -12.55
N GLY A 234 5.14 10.94 -13.42
CA GLY A 234 6.55 10.76 -13.78
C GLY A 234 7.19 11.99 -14.41
N ASP A 235 8.52 12.03 -14.39
CA ASP A 235 9.31 13.05 -15.08
C ASP A 235 9.51 12.71 -16.56
N VAL A 236 9.26 11.45 -16.93
CA VAL A 236 9.35 10.91 -18.27
C VAL A 236 8.19 9.97 -18.56
N ILE A 237 7.79 9.90 -19.83
CA ILE A 237 6.79 8.94 -20.31
C ILE A 237 7.47 7.55 -20.38
N PRO A 238 6.83 6.47 -19.87
CA PRO A 238 7.34 5.11 -20.02
C PRO A 238 7.53 4.71 -21.49
N GLN A 239 8.36 3.70 -21.74
CA GLN A 239 8.69 3.25 -23.10
C GLN A 239 8.72 1.72 -23.19
N GLY A 240 8.81 1.20 -24.42
CA GLY A 240 8.94 -0.22 -24.70
C GLY A 240 7.65 -0.88 -25.19
N PRO A 241 7.74 -2.17 -25.57
CA PRO A 241 6.63 -2.90 -26.18
C PRO A 241 5.43 -3.01 -25.25
N TYR A 242 5.66 -3.24 -23.96
CA TYR A 242 4.58 -3.33 -22.97
C TYR A 242 3.89 -2.00 -22.70
N TRP A 243 4.61 -0.87 -22.76
CA TRP A 243 3.98 0.45 -22.70
C TRP A 243 3.11 0.71 -23.94
N ALA A 244 3.65 0.41 -25.13
CA ALA A 244 2.89 0.54 -26.37
C ALA A 244 1.62 -0.33 -26.35
N ALA A 245 1.71 -1.55 -25.81
CA ALA A 245 0.58 -2.42 -25.58
C ALA A 245 -0.43 -1.83 -24.59
N LEU A 246 0.04 -1.28 -23.47
CA LEU A 246 -0.81 -0.65 -22.46
C LEU A 246 -1.61 0.52 -23.06
N LEU A 247 -0.99 1.35 -23.90
CA LEU A 247 -1.66 2.46 -24.58
C LEU A 247 -2.79 1.99 -25.51
N GLN A 248 -2.74 0.76 -26.02
CA GLN A 248 -3.81 0.18 -26.83
C GLN A 248 -4.95 -0.41 -25.99
N LEU A 249 -4.64 -0.89 -24.78
CA LEU A 249 -5.57 -1.60 -23.89
C LEU A 249 -6.25 -0.67 -22.87
N VAL A 250 -5.58 0.41 -22.45
CA VAL A 250 -6.04 1.30 -21.36
C VAL A 250 -6.27 2.71 -21.90
N PRO A 251 -7.44 2.99 -22.49
CA PRO A 251 -7.70 4.27 -23.16
C PRO A 251 -7.79 5.45 -22.19
N ASN A 252 -8.07 5.21 -20.92
CA ASN A 252 -8.21 6.22 -19.86
C ASN A 252 -6.91 6.46 -19.08
N LEU A 253 -5.76 6.14 -19.68
CA LEU A 253 -4.44 6.41 -19.12
C LEU A 253 -4.01 7.85 -19.41
N VAL A 254 -3.54 8.53 -18.36
CA VAL A 254 -2.96 9.88 -18.41
C VAL A 254 -1.56 9.86 -17.82
N HIS A 255 -0.59 10.42 -18.55
CA HIS A 255 0.71 10.76 -18.00
C HIS A 255 0.63 12.10 -17.27
N VAL A 256 1.10 12.15 -16.03
CA VAL A 256 1.09 13.36 -15.20
C VAL A 256 2.53 13.77 -14.91
N GLN A 257 2.95 14.91 -15.45
CA GLN A 257 4.32 15.40 -15.34
C GLN A 257 4.62 15.80 -13.89
N ARG A 258 5.49 15.02 -13.25
CA ARG A 258 5.93 15.20 -11.86
C ARG A 258 7.40 14.82 -11.75
N LYS A 259 8.23 15.75 -11.27
CA LYS A 259 9.65 15.46 -11.04
C LYS A 259 9.87 14.78 -9.68
N PRO A 260 10.85 13.88 -9.56
CA PRO A 260 11.28 13.42 -8.25
C PRO A 260 11.80 14.60 -7.43
N ARG A 261 11.57 14.57 -6.12
CA ARG A 261 12.06 15.56 -5.18
C ARG A 261 13.42 15.16 -4.65
N SER A 262 14.31 16.15 -4.52
CA SER A 262 15.60 16.02 -3.84
C SER A 262 15.56 16.45 -2.38
N GLU A 263 14.42 16.96 -1.90
CA GLU A 263 14.23 17.44 -0.53
C GLU A 263 12.77 17.34 -0.08
N ILE A 264 12.55 17.10 1.22
CA ILE A 264 11.26 17.22 1.90
C ILE A 264 11.45 17.87 3.27
N LEU A 265 10.74 18.98 3.55
CA LEU A 265 10.76 19.67 4.85
C LEU A 265 12.19 19.95 5.38
N GLY A 266 13.08 20.47 4.54
CA GLY A 266 14.47 20.73 4.91
C GLY A 266 15.37 19.50 4.98
N ARG A 267 14.89 18.31 4.59
CA ARG A 267 15.63 17.05 4.62
C ARG A 267 15.94 16.58 3.20
N ARG A 268 17.22 16.35 2.91
CA ARG A 268 17.66 15.84 1.62
C ARG A 268 17.13 14.42 1.37
N ILE A 269 16.62 14.21 0.17
CA ILE A 269 16.27 12.91 -0.40
C ILE A 269 17.32 12.57 -1.45
N ALA A 270 18.05 11.47 -1.23
CA ALA A 270 19.11 11.03 -2.15
C ALA A 270 18.65 9.90 -3.10
N LEU A 271 17.65 9.14 -2.68
CA LEU A 271 17.18 7.93 -3.35
C LEU A 271 15.81 8.17 -3.99
N VAL A 272 15.59 7.61 -5.17
CA VAL A 272 14.35 7.82 -5.94
C VAL A 272 13.16 7.15 -5.26
N GLU A 273 13.41 6.05 -4.57
CA GLU A 273 12.45 5.27 -3.80
C GLU A 273 11.85 6.15 -2.69
N HIS A 274 12.69 6.87 -1.95
CA HIS A 274 12.24 7.85 -0.96
C HIS A 274 11.50 9.04 -1.58
N SER A 275 11.89 9.46 -2.79
CA SER A 275 11.11 10.46 -3.51
C SER A 275 9.73 9.92 -3.91
N ALA A 276 9.61 8.64 -4.26
CA ALA A 276 8.34 8.00 -4.55
C ALA A 276 7.48 7.82 -3.28
N ASP A 277 8.10 7.55 -2.13
CA ASP A 277 7.44 7.51 -0.82
C ASP A 277 6.75 8.84 -0.46
N VAL A 278 7.39 9.97 -0.77
CA VAL A 278 6.77 11.29 -0.59
C VAL A 278 5.69 11.54 -1.65
N ALA A 279 6.01 11.27 -2.92
CA ALA A 279 5.10 11.57 -4.02
C ALA A 279 3.78 10.80 -3.92
N ARG A 280 3.76 9.54 -3.43
CA ARG A 280 2.52 8.76 -3.28
C ARG A 280 1.57 9.37 -2.25
N LEU A 281 2.11 9.91 -1.16
CA LEU A 281 1.31 10.63 -0.16
C LEU A 281 0.75 11.94 -0.72
N GLU A 282 1.57 12.69 -1.46
CA GLU A 282 1.16 13.96 -2.07
C GLU A 282 0.05 13.78 -3.11
N VAL A 283 0.16 12.79 -4.00
CA VAL A 283 -0.87 12.55 -5.03
C VAL A 283 -2.19 12.12 -4.41
N LEU A 284 -2.16 11.29 -3.35
CA LEU A 284 -3.36 10.88 -2.63
C LEU A 284 -3.96 12.02 -1.82
N LEU A 285 -3.14 12.90 -1.22
CA LEU A 285 -3.63 14.11 -0.56
C LEU A 285 -4.33 15.04 -1.55
N GLU A 286 -3.81 15.14 -2.77
CA GLU A 286 -4.33 16.02 -3.82
C GLU A 286 -5.60 15.46 -4.48
N HIS A 287 -5.60 14.19 -4.88
CA HIS A 287 -6.66 13.60 -5.70
C HIS A 287 -7.49 12.53 -4.98
N GLY A 288 -7.03 12.01 -3.82
CA GLY A 288 -7.53 10.75 -3.28
C GLY A 288 -7.15 9.59 -4.20
N GLY A 289 -7.89 8.49 -4.14
CA GLY A 289 -7.76 7.35 -5.03
C GLY A 289 -6.96 6.21 -4.42
N MET A 290 -6.39 5.40 -5.31
CA MET A 290 -5.69 4.16 -4.98
C MET A 290 -4.28 4.25 -5.57
N TYR A 291 -3.29 4.38 -4.70
CA TYR A 291 -1.89 4.25 -5.10
C TYR A 291 -1.49 2.78 -5.10
N LEU A 292 -0.71 2.39 -6.11
CA LEU A 292 -0.07 1.09 -6.21
C LEU A 292 1.39 1.28 -6.65
N ASP A 293 2.30 0.54 -6.02
CA ASP A 293 3.64 0.31 -6.57
C ASP A 293 3.51 -0.37 -7.94
N ILE A 294 4.52 -0.17 -8.79
CA ILE A 294 4.49 -0.60 -10.20
C ILE A 294 4.51 -2.12 -10.38
N ASP A 295 4.70 -2.87 -9.31
CA ASP A 295 4.74 -4.33 -9.22
C ASP A 295 3.61 -4.89 -8.34
N GLN A 296 2.63 -4.07 -7.97
CA GLN A 296 1.49 -4.51 -7.18
C GLN A 296 0.30 -5.02 -8.02
N TYR A 297 -0.16 -6.23 -7.70
CA TYR A 297 -1.24 -6.91 -8.39
C TYR A 297 -2.55 -6.83 -7.61
N VAL A 298 -3.62 -6.37 -8.27
CA VAL A 298 -4.97 -6.41 -7.72
C VAL A 298 -5.63 -7.71 -8.15
N LEU A 299 -6.04 -8.55 -7.20
CA LEU A 299 -6.61 -9.87 -7.49
C LEU A 299 -8.13 -9.94 -7.33
N ARG A 300 -8.75 -8.90 -6.76
CA ARG A 300 -10.21 -8.80 -6.55
C ARG A 300 -10.66 -7.34 -6.49
N PRO A 301 -11.96 -7.06 -6.71
CA PRO A 301 -12.49 -5.71 -6.54
C PRO A 301 -12.22 -5.16 -5.13
N LEU A 302 -11.96 -3.84 -5.06
CA LEU A 302 -11.62 -3.14 -3.82
C LEU A 302 -12.78 -2.28 -3.29
N ASP A 303 -13.97 -2.38 -3.90
CA ASP A 303 -15.11 -1.50 -3.60
C ASP A 303 -15.50 -1.51 -2.12
N ASP A 304 -15.40 -2.65 -1.45
CA ASP A 304 -15.70 -2.79 -0.03
C ASP A 304 -14.74 -2.02 0.89
N LEU A 305 -13.55 -1.67 0.40
CA LEU A 305 -12.55 -0.88 1.14
C LEU A 305 -12.71 0.63 0.93
N ARG A 306 -13.45 1.04 -0.11
CA ARG A 306 -13.56 2.45 -0.53
C ARG A 306 -14.48 3.29 0.37
N ASN A 307 -15.16 2.69 1.34
CA ASN A 307 -15.95 3.40 2.36
C ASN A 307 -15.10 3.96 3.52
N ASN A 308 -13.82 3.60 3.60
CA ASN A 308 -12.88 4.09 4.59
C ASN A 308 -12.23 5.41 4.15
N SER A 309 -11.77 6.22 5.12
CA SER A 309 -11.01 7.45 4.83
C SER A 309 -9.63 7.11 4.25
N VAL A 310 -8.90 6.21 4.90
CA VAL A 310 -7.62 5.65 4.45
C VAL A 310 -7.61 4.15 4.68
N VAL A 311 -7.01 3.40 3.75
CA VAL A 311 -6.71 1.97 3.92
C VAL A 311 -5.25 1.72 3.62
N ILE A 312 -4.58 1.05 4.55
CA ILE A 312 -3.21 0.52 4.42
C ILE A 312 -3.22 -0.94 4.85
N ALA A 313 -2.11 -1.66 4.64
CA ALA A 313 -2.00 -3.04 5.07
C ALA A 313 -0.76 -3.26 5.94
N THR A 314 -0.86 -4.20 6.87
CA THR A 314 0.33 -4.71 7.55
C THR A 314 1.23 -5.47 6.60
N GLU A 315 2.53 -5.37 6.80
CA GLU A 315 3.50 -6.30 6.21
C GLU A 315 3.48 -7.64 6.97
N ASP A 316 4.30 -8.59 6.51
CA ASP A 316 4.29 -9.98 6.98
C ASP A 316 4.62 -10.14 8.47
N ASP A 317 5.39 -9.20 9.03
CA ASP A 317 5.77 -9.24 10.44
C ASP A 317 4.63 -8.83 11.39
N GLY A 318 3.57 -8.19 10.88
CA GLY A 318 2.47 -7.65 11.68
C GLY A 318 2.83 -6.41 12.52
N TYR A 319 4.06 -5.91 12.41
CA TYR A 319 4.58 -4.75 13.16
C TYR A 319 4.97 -3.56 12.26
N ASN A 320 4.76 -3.69 10.95
CA ASN A 320 4.91 -2.62 9.97
C ASN A 320 3.65 -2.51 9.11
N CYS A 321 3.39 -1.31 8.58
CA CYS A 321 2.33 -1.09 7.60
C CYS A 321 2.95 -0.50 6.34
N GLY A 322 3.10 -1.31 5.30
CA GLY A 322 3.79 -0.86 4.11
C GLY A 322 2.99 0.16 3.29
N ASN A 323 3.70 0.90 2.44
CA ASN A 323 3.15 1.98 1.62
C ASN A 323 3.01 1.61 0.13
N ALA A 324 3.16 0.33 -0.23
CA ALA A 324 3.12 -0.16 -1.60
C ALA A 324 1.72 -0.12 -2.20
N MET A 325 0.68 -0.12 -1.35
CA MET A 325 -0.69 0.10 -1.76
C MET A 325 -1.44 0.90 -0.71
N ILE A 326 -2.04 2.01 -1.11
CA ILE A 326 -2.77 2.91 -0.21
C ILE A 326 -4.05 3.36 -0.90
N LEU A 327 -5.17 3.22 -0.23
CA LEU A 327 -6.44 3.82 -0.66
C LEU A 327 -6.71 5.02 0.23
N SER A 328 -7.15 6.14 -0.34
CA SER A 328 -7.44 7.35 0.43
C SER A 328 -8.51 8.22 -0.21
N GLU A 329 -9.35 8.84 0.61
CA GLU A 329 -10.07 10.03 0.20
C GLU A 329 -9.09 11.22 0.04
N PRO A 330 -9.40 12.23 -0.79
CA PRO A 330 -8.55 13.41 -0.89
C PRO A 330 -8.49 14.17 0.44
N ARG A 331 -7.30 14.70 0.77
CA ARG A 331 -7.04 15.48 1.99
C ARG A 331 -7.30 14.72 3.30
N ALA A 332 -7.19 13.39 3.29
CA ALA A 332 -7.35 12.56 4.48
C ALA A 332 -6.38 12.97 5.60
N GLU A 333 -6.88 13.02 6.84
CA GLU A 333 -6.10 13.52 7.98
C GLU A 333 -4.92 12.61 8.32
N PHE A 334 -5.11 11.30 8.23
CA PHE A 334 -4.04 10.32 8.45
C PHE A 334 -2.83 10.57 7.52
N LEU A 335 -3.07 10.84 6.24
CA LEU A 335 -1.99 11.12 5.29
C LEU A 335 -1.27 12.45 5.58
N LYS A 336 -1.96 13.46 6.10
CA LYS A 336 -1.32 14.73 6.52
C LYS A 336 -0.39 14.49 7.70
N LEU A 337 -0.85 13.73 8.70
CA LEU A 337 -0.05 13.35 9.86
C LEU A 337 1.18 12.56 9.42
N TRP A 338 1.01 11.61 8.50
CA TRP A 338 2.10 10.83 7.95
C TRP A 338 3.12 11.71 7.21
N LEU A 339 2.66 12.55 6.28
CA LEU A 339 3.56 13.45 5.54
C LEU A 339 4.31 14.41 6.48
N ALA A 340 3.66 14.91 7.54
CA ALA A 340 4.29 15.80 8.52
C ALA A 340 5.46 15.13 9.28
N LYS A 341 5.44 13.80 9.45
CA LYS A 341 6.55 13.05 10.08
C LYS A 341 7.83 13.05 9.26
N TYR A 342 7.79 13.40 7.97
CA TYR A 342 9.00 13.58 7.17
C TYR A 342 9.89 14.75 7.64
N SER A 343 9.41 15.62 8.54
CA SER A 343 10.25 16.61 9.23
C SER A 343 11.44 15.99 9.98
N THR A 344 11.33 14.71 10.38
CA THR A 344 12.39 13.92 11.00
C THR A 344 13.01 12.88 10.06
N PHE A 345 12.85 13.04 8.75
CA PHE A 345 13.37 12.11 7.74
C PHE A 345 14.88 11.92 7.83
N LYS A 346 15.30 10.65 7.77
CA LYS A 346 16.70 10.22 7.74
C LYS A 346 16.90 9.20 6.63
N ALA A 347 17.52 9.63 5.53
CA ALA A 347 17.77 8.78 4.36
C ALA A 347 18.59 7.50 4.65
N SER A 348 19.30 7.43 5.78
CA SER A 348 20.03 6.23 6.19
C SER A 348 19.15 5.12 6.78
N VAL A 349 17.87 5.39 7.07
CA VAL A 349 16.94 4.42 7.66
C VAL A 349 15.83 4.13 6.66
N TRP A 350 16.09 3.16 5.79
CA TRP A 350 15.32 2.89 4.57
C TRP A 350 13.79 2.86 4.77
N GLY A 351 13.30 1.94 5.60
CA GLY A 351 11.86 1.67 5.74
C GLY A 351 11.13 2.57 6.75
N TYR A 352 11.83 3.43 7.51
CA TYR A 352 11.22 4.01 8.70
C TYR A 352 10.01 4.89 8.38
N HIS A 353 10.15 5.80 7.42
CA HIS A 353 9.04 6.69 7.04
C HIS A 353 8.03 6.04 6.10
N SER A 354 8.37 4.93 5.45
CA SER A 354 7.49 4.21 4.53
C SER A 354 6.69 3.09 5.19
N THR A 355 7.19 2.47 6.27
CA THR A 355 6.57 1.26 6.86
C THR A 355 6.36 1.35 8.38
N VAL A 356 7.32 1.91 9.12
CA VAL A 356 7.25 2.01 10.59
C VAL A 356 6.35 3.16 11.04
N VAL A 357 6.55 4.36 10.48
CA VAL A 357 5.73 5.55 10.79
C VAL A 357 4.24 5.33 10.58
N PRO A 358 3.74 4.81 9.43
CA PRO A 358 2.32 4.57 9.27
C PRO A 358 1.76 3.55 10.27
N TYR A 359 2.54 2.52 10.64
CA TYR A 359 2.14 1.60 11.70
C TYR A 359 2.00 2.29 13.06
N LEU A 360 2.98 3.09 13.47
CA LEU A 360 2.89 3.84 14.73
C LEU A 360 1.71 4.83 14.73
N LEU A 361 1.43 5.45 13.58
CA LEU A 361 0.28 6.33 13.42
C LEU A 361 -1.03 5.57 13.47
N SER A 362 -1.12 4.34 12.93
CA SER A 362 -2.35 3.55 12.99
C SER A 362 -2.67 3.10 14.42
N LEU A 363 -1.65 2.84 15.25
CA LEU A 363 -1.82 2.60 16.68
C LEU A 363 -2.27 3.86 17.44
N THR A 364 -1.75 5.03 17.05
CA THR A 364 -2.05 6.30 17.74
C THR A 364 -3.41 6.87 17.33
N TYR A 365 -3.80 6.70 16.07
CA TYR A 365 -5.02 7.26 15.48
C TYR A 365 -5.82 6.18 14.72
N PRO A 366 -6.30 5.14 15.42
CA PRO A 366 -7.00 4.01 14.78
C PRO A 366 -8.28 4.44 14.06
N ASP A 367 -8.95 5.51 14.50
CA ASP A 367 -10.17 6.01 13.86
C ASP A 367 -9.93 6.68 12.49
N LEU A 368 -8.67 7.01 12.17
CA LEU A 368 -8.31 7.69 10.91
C LEU A 368 -7.88 6.74 9.80
N VAL A 369 -7.69 5.45 10.08
CA VAL A 369 -7.18 4.48 9.12
C VAL A 369 -7.75 3.09 9.36
N ASN A 370 -8.15 2.41 8.28
CA ASN A 370 -8.47 1.00 8.31
C ASN A 370 -7.23 0.20 7.90
N VAL A 371 -6.75 -0.69 8.78
CA VAL A 371 -5.59 -1.55 8.51
C VAL A 371 -6.07 -2.94 8.11
N VAL A 372 -5.61 -3.44 6.96
CA VAL A 372 -5.90 -4.80 6.46
C VAL A 372 -4.65 -5.68 6.44
N HIS A 373 -4.81 -6.96 6.12
CA HIS A 373 -3.68 -7.92 6.05
C HIS A 373 -3.44 -8.48 4.64
N SER A 374 -4.13 -7.96 3.62
CA SER A 374 -4.24 -8.63 2.31
C SER A 374 -3.46 -8.00 1.15
N PHE A 375 -2.71 -6.90 1.35
CA PHE A 375 -1.98 -6.25 0.24
C PHE A 375 -0.56 -6.77 0.03
N TYR A 376 -0.04 -7.53 0.99
CA TYR A 376 1.31 -8.08 0.98
C TYR A 376 1.29 -9.61 0.88
N THR A 377 0.21 -10.20 0.39
CA THR A 377 0.08 -11.66 0.27
C THR A 377 -0.34 -12.03 -1.14
N PRO A 378 0.46 -12.80 -1.90
CA PRO A 378 1.83 -13.24 -1.58
C PRO A 378 2.85 -12.08 -1.44
N ASN A 379 3.89 -12.27 -0.62
CA ASN A 379 5.00 -11.32 -0.41
C ASN A 379 6.27 -11.79 -1.15
N TRP A 380 7.36 -11.06 -0.94
CA TRP A 380 8.67 -11.37 -1.53
C TRP A 380 9.34 -12.62 -0.97
N HIS A 381 8.93 -13.12 0.20
CA HIS A 381 9.38 -14.41 0.76
C HIS A 381 8.57 -15.61 0.24
N ASP A 382 7.30 -15.39 -0.09
CA ASP A 382 6.35 -16.41 -0.53
C ASP A 382 5.77 -16.02 -1.88
N ILE A 383 6.63 -15.89 -2.90
CA ILE A 383 6.23 -15.48 -4.25
C ILE A 383 5.67 -16.66 -5.07
N GLU A 384 5.94 -17.90 -4.66
CA GLU A 384 5.52 -19.13 -5.36
C GLU A 384 4.01 -19.20 -5.65
N PRO A 385 3.10 -18.74 -4.77
CA PRO A 385 1.66 -18.72 -5.05
C PRO A 385 1.24 -17.81 -6.21
N LEU A 386 2.11 -16.93 -6.74
CA LEU A 386 1.82 -16.19 -7.98
C LEU A 386 2.00 -17.03 -9.25
N PHE A 387 2.71 -18.15 -9.16
CA PHE A 387 3.12 -18.96 -10.31
C PHE A 387 2.45 -20.33 -10.38
N ASN A 388 1.73 -20.72 -9.33
CA ASN A 388 0.95 -21.96 -9.21
C ASN A 388 -0.54 -21.66 -9.33
#